data_AF-F9MN15-F1
#
_entry.id   AF-F9MN15-F1
#
_cell.length_a   1.000
_cell.length_b   1.000
_cell.length_c   1.000
_cell.angle_alpha   90.00
_cell.angle_beta   90.00
_cell.angle_gamma   90.00
#
_symmetry.space_group_name_H-M   'P 1'
#
loop_
_entity.id
_entity.type
_entity.pdbx_description
1 polymer ?
#
loop_
_entity_poly.entity_id
_entity_poly.type
_entity_poly.pdbx_seq_one_letter_code
_entity_poly.pdbx_strand_id
1 'polypeptide(L)'
;MQVDPLYTPQVIEQKDVFGITFEQERNQVKLTASVLQNRPTQNKEIPLTAQQDLLIALITLKYTQSNSVCYVKDGMTIGVGAGQQSRIHCTRLAGNKADIWWLRQHPMVMALPFREDIKRADRDNAIDIYISPDQEDLLVDGIWQTLFTQRPPVLEQADKKAWLMKLQGVSLGSDAFFPFGDNVERAYRSGVAYIAQAGGSIRDDHVIATCDKYGIAMACTGIRLFHH
;
A
#
# COMPACT_ATOMS: atom_id res chain seq x y z
N MET A 1 20.66 -17.99 -3.54
CA MET A 1 21.69 -17.28 -2.75
C MET A 1 21.48 -17.62 -1.29
N GLN A 2 22.55 -17.86 -0.53
CA GLN A 2 22.52 -18.01 0.94
C GLN A 2 23.15 -16.77 1.56
N VAL A 3 22.50 -16.18 2.57
CA VAL A 3 22.98 -14.98 3.27
C VAL A 3 23.39 -15.39 4.68
N ASP A 4 24.55 -14.90 5.14
CA ASP A 4 24.99 -15.07 6.52
C ASP A 4 24.17 -14.16 7.45
N PRO A 5 23.37 -14.71 8.39
CA PRO A 5 22.56 -13.90 9.29
C PRO A 5 23.38 -13.09 10.31
N LEU A 6 24.67 -13.38 10.48
CA LEU A 6 25.57 -12.67 11.39
C LEU A 6 26.32 -11.52 10.70
N TYR A 7 26.27 -11.43 9.37
CA TYR A 7 26.92 -10.36 8.63
C TYR A 7 26.37 -8.99 9.05
N THR A 8 27.27 -8.06 9.35
CA THR A 8 26.95 -6.66 9.63
C THR A 8 27.68 -5.77 8.62
N PRO A 9 26.97 -4.92 7.87
CA PRO A 9 27.60 -4.02 6.90
C PRO A 9 28.38 -2.90 7.60
N GLN A 10 29.31 -2.29 6.89
CA GLN A 10 29.98 -1.07 7.34
C GLN A 10 28.95 0.06 7.53
N VAL A 11 29.25 0.99 8.44
CA VAL A 11 28.36 2.12 8.76
C VAL A 11 28.32 3.14 7.64
N ILE A 12 29.47 3.39 7.02
CA ILE A 12 29.60 4.34 5.91
C ILE A 12 29.28 3.63 4.59
N GLU A 13 28.46 4.28 3.77
CA GLU A 13 28.17 3.87 2.40
C GLU A 13 28.55 4.98 1.42
N GLN A 14 29.05 4.58 0.26
CA GLN A 14 29.49 5.47 -0.80
C GLN A 14 28.75 5.14 -2.10
N LYS A 15 28.43 6.19 -2.87
CA LYS A 15 27.79 6.06 -4.20
C LYS A 15 28.40 7.06 -5.16
N ASP A 16 28.89 6.57 -6.29
CA ASP A 16 29.41 7.42 -7.36
C ASP A 16 28.29 7.87 -8.30
N VAL A 17 28.23 9.17 -8.55
CA VAL A 17 27.26 9.80 -9.47
C VAL A 17 28.00 10.81 -10.33
N PHE A 18 28.07 10.56 -11.64
CA PHE A 18 28.77 11.41 -12.62
C PHE A 18 30.23 11.75 -12.24
N GLY A 19 30.97 10.79 -11.68
CA GLY A 19 32.38 10.96 -11.30
C GLY A 19 32.59 11.65 -9.94
N ILE A 20 31.52 11.88 -9.19
CA ILE A 20 31.55 12.43 -7.82
C ILE A 20 31.11 11.35 -6.85
N THR A 21 31.89 11.11 -5.80
CA THR A 21 31.55 10.18 -4.72
C THR A 21 30.73 10.91 -3.65
N PHE A 22 29.51 10.43 -3.41
CA PHE A 22 28.69 10.80 -2.26
C PHE A 22 28.93 9.81 -1.14
N GLU A 23 29.11 10.31 0.08
CA GLU A 23 29.33 9.50 1.28
C GLU A 23 28.31 9.88 2.36
N GLN A 24 27.75 8.88 3.04
CA GLN A 24 26.88 9.07 4.19
C GLN A 24 26.94 7.88 5.15
N GLU A 25 26.43 8.06 6.36
CA GLU A 25 26.05 6.93 7.20
C GLU A 25 24.81 6.23 6.63
N ARG A 26 24.83 4.91 6.57
CA ARG A 26 23.68 4.11 6.14
C ARG A 26 22.50 4.27 7.10
N ASN A 27 21.28 4.06 6.60
CA ASN A 27 20.08 4.15 7.42
C ASN A 27 19.97 2.99 8.44
N GLN A 28 20.41 3.23 9.67
CA GLN A 28 20.39 2.28 10.79
C GLN A 28 19.17 2.39 11.70
N VAL A 29 18.17 3.23 11.35
CA VAL A 29 16.99 3.45 12.19
C VAL A 29 16.28 2.13 12.51
N LYS A 30 16.02 1.90 13.80
CA LYS A 30 15.27 0.75 14.31
C LYS A 30 13.79 1.09 14.38
N LEU A 31 12.98 0.36 13.62
CA LEU A 31 11.54 0.51 13.59
C LEU A 31 10.92 -0.47 14.58
N THR A 32 10.73 -0.01 15.82
CA THR A 32 10.08 -0.79 16.90
C THR A 32 8.80 -0.07 17.33
N ALA A 33 7.98 -0.71 18.18
CA ALA A 33 6.73 -0.12 18.67
C ALA A 33 6.90 1.28 19.31
N SER A 34 8.10 1.64 19.77
CA SER A 34 8.39 2.97 20.31
C SER A 34 8.12 4.10 19.32
N VAL A 35 8.28 3.85 18.01
CA VAL A 35 8.06 4.89 16.97
C VAL A 35 6.58 5.23 16.78
N LEU A 36 5.67 4.46 17.40
CA LEU A 36 4.21 4.63 17.30
C LEU A 36 3.58 5.27 18.55
N GLN A 37 4.39 5.84 19.45
CA GLN A 37 3.94 6.38 20.73
C GLN A 37 3.30 7.77 20.61
N ASN A 38 3.84 8.63 19.75
CA ASN A 38 3.27 9.96 19.53
C ASN A 38 2.03 9.85 18.64
N ARG A 39 0.84 9.86 19.26
CA ARG A 39 -0.45 9.71 18.59
C ARG A 39 -1.23 11.02 18.71
N PRO A 40 -1.19 11.94 17.72
CA PRO A 40 -1.79 13.26 17.86
C PRO A 40 -3.32 13.27 17.74
N THR A 41 -3.93 12.34 17.00
CA THR A 41 -5.40 12.23 16.76
C THR A 41 -6.20 12.00 18.03
N GLN A 42 -7.47 12.38 18.08
CA GLN A 42 -8.39 12.10 19.20
C GLN A 42 -8.49 10.60 19.47
N ASN A 43 -8.62 9.78 18.42
CA ASN A 43 -8.50 8.34 18.53
C ASN A 43 -7.02 7.97 18.75
N LYS A 44 -6.70 7.48 19.97
CA LYS A 44 -5.36 7.01 20.35
C LYS A 44 -5.23 5.49 20.23
N GLU A 45 -6.31 4.78 19.89
CA GLU A 45 -6.34 3.33 19.88
C GLU A 45 -5.67 2.79 18.61
N ILE A 46 -4.52 2.16 18.80
CA ILE A 46 -3.83 1.39 17.76
C ILE A 46 -3.63 -0.01 18.35
N PRO A 47 -4.52 -0.98 18.04
CA PRO A 47 -4.41 -2.35 18.52
C PRO A 47 -3.08 -3.00 18.12
N LEU A 48 -2.69 -4.08 18.80
CA LEU A 48 -1.40 -4.74 18.54
C LEU A 48 -1.24 -5.18 17.08
N THR A 49 -2.29 -5.70 16.47
CA THR A 49 -2.30 -6.10 15.04
C THR A 49 -2.05 -4.90 14.12
N ALA A 50 -2.70 -3.76 14.38
CA ALA A 50 -2.46 -2.53 13.64
C ALA A 50 -1.04 -1.98 13.86
N GLN A 51 -0.48 -2.10 15.07
CA GLN A 51 0.92 -1.73 15.32
C GLN A 51 1.88 -2.62 14.50
N GLN A 52 1.61 -3.91 14.41
CA GLN A 52 2.40 -4.83 13.58
C GLN A 52 2.33 -4.43 12.10
N ASP A 53 1.12 -4.17 11.59
CA ASP A 53 0.92 -3.76 10.20
C ASP A 53 1.60 -2.41 9.90
N LEU A 54 1.53 -1.43 10.81
CA LEU A 54 2.25 -0.16 10.67
C LEU A 54 3.77 -0.35 10.68
N LEU A 55 4.31 -1.25 11.50
CA LEU A 55 5.75 -1.54 11.49
C LEU A 55 6.17 -2.21 10.18
N ILE A 56 5.36 -3.13 9.64
CA ILE A 56 5.59 -3.74 8.33
C ILE A 56 5.56 -2.67 7.23
N ALA A 57 4.62 -1.72 7.31
CA ALA A 57 4.54 -0.60 6.37
C ALA A 57 5.83 0.24 6.42
N LEU A 58 6.26 0.66 7.61
CA LEU A 58 7.47 1.47 7.80
C LEU A 58 8.73 0.73 7.35
N ILE A 59 8.86 -0.57 7.64
CA ILE A 59 10.00 -1.39 7.19
C ILE A 59 10.01 -1.50 5.67
N THR A 60 8.85 -1.73 5.05
CA THR A 60 8.72 -1.76 3.59
C THR A 60 9.18 -0.44 2.98
N LEU A 61 8.74 0.68 3.55
CA LEU A 61 9.06 2.03 3.06
C LEU A 61 10.54 2.38 3.21
N LYS A 62 11.18 1.96 4.30
CA LYS A 62 12.62 2.12 4.52
C LYS A 62 13.47 1.56 3.38
N TYR A 63 12.97 0.56 2.66
CA TYR A 63 13.65 -0.10 1.54
C TYR A 63 12.93 0.08 0.20
N THR A 64 11.98 1.02 0.11
CA THR A 64 11.27 1.33 -1.14
C THR A 64 11.76 2.65 -1.69
N GLN A 65 12.15 2.67 -2.97
CA GLN A 65 12.58 3.88 -3.67
C GLN A 65 11.59 5.04 -3.48
N SER A 66 12.09 6.18 -3.03
CA SER A 66 11.26 7.32 -2.61
C SER A 66 10.77 8.18 -3.78
N ASN A 67 9.64 8.90 -3.63
CA ASN A 67 8.76 8.86 -2.45
C ASN A 67 7.86 7.62 -2.45
N SER A 68 7.63 7.07 -1.26
CA SER A 68 6.88 5.83 -1.09
C SER A 68 5.73 5.91 -0.05
N VAL A 69 4.67 5.16 -0.32
CA VAL A 69 3.47 4.98 0.54
C VAL A 69 3.09 3.50 0.50
N CYS A 70 2.76 2.92 1.65
CA CYS A 70 2.50 1.49 1.80
C CYS A 70 1.21 1.25 2.57
N TYR A 71 0.33 0.40 2.03
CA TYR A 71 -0.89 -0.11 2.64
C TYR A 71 -0.64 -1.56 3.06
N VAL A 72 -0.94 -1.87 4.31
CA VAL A 72 -0.72 -3.17 4.94
C VAL A 72 -2.00 -3.62 5.62
N LYS A 73 -2.30 -4.91 5.50
CA LYS A 73 -3.40 -5.55 6.19
C LYS A 73 -3.02 -6.99 6.53
N ASP A 74 -3.35 -7.43 7.74
CA ASP A 74 -3.21 -8.81 8.21
C ASP A 74 -1.77 -9.34 8.07
N GLY A 75 -0.78 -8.50 8.41
CA GLY A 75 0.64 -8.83 8.34
C GLY A 75 1.24 -8.82 6.94
N MET A 76 0.51 -8.34 5.93
CA MET A 76 0.93 -8.34 4.52
C MET A 76 0.75 -6.98 3.86
N THR A 77 1.74 -6.61 3.08
CA THR A 77 1.65 -5.46 2.16
C THR A 77 0.64 -5.75 1.04
N ILE A 78 -0.40 -4.92 0.95
CA ILE A 78 -1.46 -5.04 -0.07
C ILE A 78 -1.36 -3.97 -1.16
N GLY A 79 -0.60 -2.89 -0.93
CA GLY A 79 -0.35 -1.86 -1.94
C GLY A 79 0.85 -0.98 -1.63
N VAL A 80 1.77 -0.82 -2.59
CA VAL A 80 2.96 0.05 -2.44
C VAL A 80 3.14 0.95 -3.65
N GLY A 81 3.33 2.24 -3.38
CA GLY A 81 3.84 3.20 -4.33
C GLY A 81 5.32 3.45 -4.11
N ALA A 82 6.07 3.53 -5.21
CA ALA A 82 7.52 3.72 -5.22
C ALA A 82 7.91 4.71 -6.32
N GLY A 83 8.98 5.48 -6.08
CA GLY A 83 9.59 6.38 -7.06
C GLY A 83 8.71 7.56 -7.48
N GLN A 84 7.66 7.88 -6.70
CA GLN A 84 6.72 8.94 -7.07
C GLN A 84 7.22 10.31 -6.60
N GLN A 85 6.90 11.36 -7.36
CA GLN A 85 7.32 12.73 -7.04
C GLN A 85 6.29 13.48 -6.18
N SER A 86 5.01 13.16 -6.36
CA SER A 86 3.90 13.77 -5.63
C SER A 86 3.36 12.81 -4.56
N ARG A 87 3.22 13.30 -3.32
CA ARG A 87 2.75 12.50 -2.18
C ARG A 87 1.35 11.94 -2.43
N ILE A 88 0.41 12.78 -2.88
CA ILE A 88 -0.97 12.35 -3.18
C ILE A 88 -1.02 11.37 -4.35
N HIS A 89 -0.15 11.52 -5.36
CA HIS A 89 -0.07 10.54 -6.45
C HIS A 89 0.44 9.19 -5.96
N CYS A 90 1.44 9.19 -5.07
CA CYS A 90 1.93 7.98 -4.42
C CYS A 90 0.83 7.29 -3.60
N THR A 91 0.10 8.07 -2.79
CA THR A 91 -1.05 7.57 -2.00
C THR A 91 -2.14 6.98 -2.87
N ARG A 92 -2.48 7.62 -4.00
CA ARG A 92 -3.47 7.11 -4.97
C ARG A 92 -2.99 5.83 -5.64
N LEU A 93 -1.73 5.78 -6.09
CA LEU A 93 -1.16 4.61 -6.76
C LEU A 93 -1.10 3.41 -5.81
N ALA A 94 -0.61 3.61 -4.59
CA ALA A 94 -0.57 2.56 -3.57
C ALA A 94 -1.97 2.09 -3.17
N GLY A 95 -2.91 3.03 -2.99
CA GLY A 95 -4.31 2.72 -2.69
C GLY A 95 -4.98 1.95 -3.82
N ASN A 96 -4.74 2.30 -5.09
CA ASN A 96 -5.30 1.57 -6.23
C ASN A 96 -4.79 0.13 -6.28
N LYS A 97 -3.54 -0.13 -5.90
CA LYS A 97 -3.01 -1.49 -5.76
C LYS A 97 -3.70 -2.26 -4.64
N ALA A 98 -3.97 -1.62 -3.51
CA ALA A 98 -4.73 -2.21 -2.41
C ALA A 98 -6.18 -2.53 -2.83
N ASP A 99 -6.81 -1.64 -3.59
CA ASP A 99 -8.16 -1.83 -4.13
C ASP A 99 -8.21 -3.01 -5.11
N ILE A 100 -7.23 -3.12 -6.02
CA ILE A 100 -7.07 -4.26 -6.93
C ILE A 100 -6.86 -5.56 -6.14
N TRP A 101 -5.96 -5.54 -5.15
CA TRP A 101 -5.75 -6.67 -4.25
C TRP A 101 -7.09 -7.10 -3.67
N TRP A 102 -7.88 -6.18 -3.11
CA TRP A 102 -9.18 -6.50 -2.50
C TRP A 102 -10.23 -7.03 -3.48
N LEU A 103 -10.30 -6.45 -4.69
CA LEU A 103 -11.21 -6.89 -5.74
C LEU A 103 -10.93 -8.32 -6.19
N ARG A 104 -9.68 -8.79 -6.13
CA ARG A 104 -9.34 -10.19 -6.44
C ARG A 104 -9.98 -11.20 -5.50
N GLN A 105 -10.42 -10.78 -4.31
CA GLN A 105 -11.17 -11.63 -3.38
C GLN A 105 -12.70 -11.56 -3.58
N HIS A 106 -13.19 -10.77 -4.54
CA HIS A 106 -14.62 -10.68 -4.80
C HIS A 106 -15.20 -12.08 -5.14
N PRO A 107 -16.38 -12.47 -4.62
CA PRO A 107 -16.94 -13.80 -4.85
C PRO A 107 -17.05 -14.19 -6.33
N MET A 108 -17.41 -13.24 -7.21
CA MET A 108 -17.47 -13.49 -8.66
C MET A 108 -16.09 -13.73 -9.27
N VAL A 109 -15.04 -13.08 -8.75
CA VAL A 109 -13.65 -13.28 -9.21
C VAL A 109 -13.14 -14.64 -8.75
N MET A 110 -13.41 -15.01 -7.49
CA MET A 110 -13.04 -16.31 -6.92
C MET A 110 -13.79 -17.47 -7.59
N ALA A 111 -15.00 -17.21 -8.10
CA ALA A 111 -15.84 -18.18 -8.80
C ALA A 111 -15.66 -18.17 -10.33
N LEU A 112 -14.65 -17.48 -10.87
CA LEU A 112 -14.41 -17.45 -12.31
C LEU A 112 -14.24 -18.87 -12.86
N PRO A 113 -15.01 -19.25 -13.90
CA PRO A 113 -15.10 -20.63 -14.36
C PRO A 113 -13.95 -20.96 -15.32
N PHE A 114 -12.71 -20.89 -14.84
CA PHE A 114 -11.53 -21.22 -15.63
C PHE A 114 -11.57 -22.67 -16.13
N ARG A 115 -11.09 -22.90 -17.35
CA ARG A 115 -10.82 -24.26 -17.81
C ARG A 115 -9.66 -24.86 -17.00
N GLU A 116 -9.65 -26.18 -16.86
CA GLU A 116 -8.65 -26.88 -16.05
C GLU A 116 -7.23 -26.84 -16.67
N ASP A 117 -7.14 -26.65 -17.99
CA ASP A 117 -5.90 -26.66 -18.77
C ASP A 117 -5.15 -25.31 -18.79
N ILE A 118 -5.70 -24.26 -18.17
CA ILE A 118 -5.13 -22.91 -18.22
C ILE A 118 -3.94 -22.76 -17.26
N LYS A 119 -2.85 -22.21 -17.77
CA LYS A 119 -1.67 -21.92 -16.96
C LYS A 119 -1.96 -20.82 -15.94
N ARG A 120 -1.28 -20.88 -14.80
CA ARG A 120 -1.44 -19.91 -13.72
C ARG A 120 -1.26 -18.45 -14.19
N ALA A 121 -0.25 -18.18 -15.02
CA ALA A 121 0.00 -16.83 -15.53
C ALA A 121 -1.17 -16.27 -16.35
N ASP A 122 -1.79 -17.11 -17.18
CA ASP A 122 -2.94 -16.72 -18.01
C ASP A 122 -4.17 -16.47 -17.13
N ARG A 123 -4.36 -17.26 -16.06
CA ARG A 123 -5.41 -17.02 -15.05
C ARG A 123 -5.22 -15.68 -14.34
N ASP A 124 -3.99 -15.38 -13.91
CA ASP A 124 -3.67 -14.13 -13.23
C ASP A 124 -3.93 -12.91 -14.13
N ASN A 125 -3.47 -12.94 -15.38
CA ASN A 125 -3.74 -11.89 -16.37
C ASN A 125 -5.25 -11.71 -16.64
N ALA A 126 -5.99 -12.81 -16.78
CA ALA A 126 -7.43 -12.76 -17.00
C ALA A 126 -8.18 -12.15 -15.81
N ILE A 127 -7.77 -12.48 -14.58
CA ILE A 127 -8.33 -11.86 -13.37
C ILE A 127 -8.09 -10.35 -13.38
N ASP A 128 -6.87 -9.92 -13.69
CA ASP A 128 -6.49 -8.50 -13.69
C ASP A 128 -7.29 -7.70 -14.73
N ILE A 129 -7.53 -8.25 -15.93
CA ILE A 129 -8.39 -7.63 -16.95
C ILE A 129 -9.85 -7.63 -16.51
N TYR A 130 -10.35 -8.73 -15.94
CA TYR A 130 -11.75 -8.84 -15.52
C TYR A 130 -12.14 -7.80 -14.47
N ILE A 131 -11.23 -7.46 -13.55
CA ILE A 131 -11.48 -6.43 -12.53
C ILE A 131 -11.18 -5.01 -13.03
N SER A 132 -10.48 -4.84 -14.15
CA SER A 132 -10.17 -3.53 -14.74
C SER A 132 -11.37 -2.90 -15.45
N PRO A 133 -11.25 -1.64 -15.94
CA PRO A 133 -12.23 -1.05 -16.86
C PRO A 133 -12.36 -1.81 -18.19
N ASP A 134 -11.33 -2.57 -18.58
CA ASP A 134 -11.20 -3.25 -19.88
C ASP A 134 -11.80 -4.66 -19.86
N GLN A 135 -12.68 -4.96 -18.89
CA GLN A 135 -13.29 -6.29 -18.74
C GLN A 135 -14.02 -6.76 -20.01
N GLU A 136 -14.52 -5.82 -20.82
CA GLU A 136 -15.25 -6.13 -22.05
C GLU A 136 -14.36 -6.84 -23.06
N ASP A 137 -13.07 -6.50 -23.13
CA ASP A 137 -12.08 -7.14 -24.01
C ASP A 137 -11.93 -8.63 -23.68
N LEU A 138 -12.04 -8.99 -22.40
CA LEU A 138 -11.99 -10.38 -21.96
C LEU A 138 -13.28 -11.15 -22.32
N LEU A 139 -14.41 -10.45 -22.41
CA LEU A 139 -15.75 -11.04 -22.59
C LEU A 139 -16.19 -11.11 -24.05
N VAL A 140 -15.34 -10.73 -25.00
CA VAL A 140 -15.58 -10.85 -26.45
C VAL A 140 -15.61 -12.31 -26.88
N ASP A 141 -16.50 -12.64 -27.82
CA ASP A 141 -16.56 -13.98 -28.41
C ASP A 141 -15.28 -14.34 -29.16
N GLY A 142 -14.78 -15.54 -28.90
CA GLY A 142 -13.49 -16.02 -29.35
C GLY A 142 -12.37 -15.84 -28.32
N ILE A 143 -12.49 -14.90 -27.38
CA ILE A 143 -11.50 -14.67 -26.33
C ILE A 143 -11.88 -15.44 -25.06
N TRP A 144 -13.07 -15.21 -24.50
CA TRP A 144 -13.44 -15.81 -23.22
C TRP A 144 -13.45 -17.36 -23.28
N GLN A 145 -13.82 -17.95 -24.42
CA GLN A 145 -13.86 -19.40 -24.64
C GLN A 145 -12.48 -20.07 -24.56
N THR A 146 -11.40 -19.29 -24.76
CA THR A 146 -10.03 -19.80 -24.62
C THR A 146 -9.61 -19.95 -23.16
N LEU A 147 -10.29 -19.26 -22.23
CA LEU A 147 -9.94 -19.17 -20.82
C LEU A 147 -10.96 -19.82 -19.88
N PHE A 148 -12.24 -19.76 -20.22
CA PHE A 148 -13.35 -20.13 -19.35
C PHE A 148 -14.24 -21.22 -19.95
N THR A 149 -14.86 -22.03 -19.09
CA THR A 149 -15.83 -23.08 -19.48
C THR A 149 -17.20 -22.50 -19.82
N GLN A 150 -17.54 -21.34 -19.27
CA GLN A 150 -18.73 -20.56 -19.58
C GLN A 150 -18.42 -19.07 -19.49
N ARG A 151 -19.20 -18.23 -20.19
CA ARG A 151 -18.99 -16.78 -20.20
C ARG A 151 -19.15 -16.23 -18.79
N PRO A 152 -18.13 -15.57 -18.21
CA PRO A 152 -18.27 -14.94 -16.91
C PRO A 152 -19.32 -13.82 -16.94
N PRO A 153 -20.09 -13.63 -15.85
CA PRO A 153 -20.95 -12.45 -15.71
C PRO A 153 -20.12 -11.18 -15.66
N VAL A 154 -20.69 -10.04 -16.07
CA VAL A 154 -20.06 -8.72 -15.95
C VAL A 154 -19.95 -8.34 -14.47
N LEU A 155 -18.79 -7.85 -14.04
CA LEU A 155 -18.63 -7.30 -12.70
C LEU A 155 -18.97 -5.81 -12.73
N GLU A 156 -20.19 -5.48 -12.30
CA GLU A 156 -20.73 -4.12 -12.37
C GLU A 156 -19.93 -3.14 -11.50
N GLN A 157 -19.81 -1.89 -11.95
CA GLN A 157 -19.08 -0.86 -11.21
C GLN A 157 -19.69 -0.59 -9.82
N ALA A 158 -21.01 -0.72 -9.70
CA ALA A 158 -21.70 -0.63 -8.42
C ALA A 158 -21.27 -1.73 -7.45
N ASP A 159 -21.11 -2.97 -7.94
CA ASP A 159 -20.66 -4.12 -7.14
C ASP A 159 -19.20 -3.98 -6.75
N LYS A 160 -18.32 -3.54 -7.67
CA LYS A 160 -16.92 -3.21 -7.36
C LYS A 160 -16.85 -2.19 -6.23
N LYS A 161 -17.61 -1.11 -6.32
CA LYS A 161 -17.65 -0.06 -5.30
C LYS A 161 -18.20 -0.57 -3.96
N ALA A 162 -19.27 -1.35 -3.97
CA ALA A 162 -19.86 -1.94 -2.77
C ALA A 162 -18.89 -2.91 -2.08
N TRP A 163 -18.11 -3.68 -2.86
CA TRP A 163 -17.08 -4.57 -2.34
C TRP A 163 -15.92 -3.81 -1.71
N LEU A 164 -15.41 -2.78 -2.39
CA LEU A 164 -14.31 -1.94 -1.87
C LEU A 164 -14.67 -1.28 -0.52
N MET A 165 -15.93 -0.90 -0.31
CA MET A 165 -16.38 -0.36 0.98
C MET A 165 -16.32 -1.36 2.15
N LYS A 166 -16.27 -2.66 1.86
CA LYS A 166 -16.13 -3.71 2.89
C LYS A 166 -14.70 -3.86 3.39
N LEU A 167 -13.70 -3.33 2.67
CA LEU A 167 -12.33 -3.32 3.15
C LEU A 167 -12.22 -2.37 4.34
N GLN A 168 -11.76 -2.89 5.49
CA GLN A 168 -11.63 -2.13 6.73
C GLN A 168 -10.39 -2.59 7.52
N GLY A 169 -9.95 -1.74 8.44
CA GLY A 169 -8.84 -2.03 9.34
C GLY A 169 -7.47 -2.06 8.65
N VAL A 170 -7.31 -1.34 7.54
CA VAL A 170 -6.04 -1.23 6.83
C VAL A 170 -5.12 -0.25 7.57
N SER A 171 -3.84 -0.58 7.60
CA SER A 171 -2.79 0.30 8.12
C SER A 171 -2.02 0.93 6.97
N LEU A 172 -1.70 2.21 7.09
CA LEU A 172 -0.94 2.95 6.08
C LEU A 172 0.33 3.55 6.66
N GLY A 173 1.45 3.39 5.96
CA GLY A 173 2.70 4.10 6.23
C GLY A 173 3.03 5.11 5.12
N SER A 174 3.69 6.21 5.49
CA SER A 174 4.35 7.14 4.56
C SER A 174 5.81 7.38 4.96
N ASP A 175 6.72 7.36 3.99
CA ASP A 175 8.16 7.59 4.23
C ASP A 175 8.51 9.02 4.66
N ALA A 176 7.58 9.95 4.48
CA ALA A 176 7.65 11.34 4.93
C ALA A 176 6.27 11.85 5.35
N PHE A 177 6.18 13.15 5.67
CA PHE A 177 4.95 13.75 6.13
C PHE A 177 3.88 13.88 5.04
N PHE A 178 2.62 13.99 5.47
CA PHE A 178 1.52 14.36 4.57
C PHE A 178 1.37 15.89 4.50
N PRO A 179 1.38 16.47 3.29
CA PRO A 179 1.25 17.91 3.14
C PRO A 179 -0.19 18.40 3.36
N PHE A 180 -1.19 17.58 3.03
CA PHE A 180 -2.62 17.92 3.08
C PHE A 180 -3.49 16.70 3.44
N GLY A 181 -4.74 16.97 3.84
CA GLY A 181 -5.72 15.95 4.23
C GLY A 181 -6.24 15.07 3.09
N ASP A 182 -6.02 15.44 1.84
CA ASP A 182 -6.39 14.66 0.64
C ASP A 182 -5.80 13.24 0.63
N ASN A 183 -4.62 13.07 1.24
CA ASN A 183 -3.97 11.78 1.42
C ASN A 183 -4.79 10.89 2.38
N VAL A 184 -5.28 11.46 3.47
CA VAL A 184 -6.13 10.77 4.45
C VAL A 184 -7.47 10.43 3.82
N GLU A 185 -8.08 11.36 3.07
CA GLU A 185 -9.33 11.11 2.36
C GLU A 185 -9.22 9.98 1.34
N ARG A 186 -8.10 9.92 0.60
CA ARG A 186 -7.85 8.80 -0.32
C ARG A 186 -7.64 7.50 0.43
N ALA A 187 -6.88 7.51 1.52
CA ALA A 187 -6.59 6.34 2.33
C ALA A 187 -7.87 5.73 2.94
N TYR A 188 -8.74 6.59 3.48
CA TYR A 188 -10.03 6.18 4.05
C TYR A 188 -10.90 5.39 3.06
N ARG A 189 -10.86 5.75 1.76
CA ARG A 189 -11.61 5.04 0.71
C ARG A 189 -11.14 3.60 0.48
N SER A 190 -9.93 3.24 0.94
CA SER A 190 -9.38 1.88 0.91
C SER A 190 -9.34 1.25 2.30
N GLY A 191 -10.26 1.63 3.19
CA GLY A 191 -10.43 0.98 4.50
C GLY A 191 -9.37 1.31 5.53
N VAL A 192 -8.57 2.36 5.33
CA VAL A 192 -7.52 2.74 6.28
C VAL A 192 -8.13 3.26 7.57
N ALA A 193 -7.75 2.62 8.68
CA ALA A 193 -8.12 2.99 10.03
C ALA A 193 -6.90 3.45 10.87
N TYR A 194 -5.68 3.14 10.42
CA TYR A 194 -4.44 3.42 11.14
C TYR A 194 -3.39 4.03 10.20
N ILE A 195 -2.72 5.10 10.63
CA ILE A 195 -1.69 5.78 9.84
C ILE A 195 -0.40 5.96 10.65
N ALA A 196 0.75 5.73 10.03
CA ALA A 196 2.06 6.17 10.52
C ALA A 196 2.76 7.06 9.50
N GLN A 197 3.23 8.22 9.94
CA GLN A 197 3.93 9.20 9.09
C GLN A 197 5.02 9.93 9.89
N ALA A 198 5.94 10.61 9.22
CA ALA A 198 7.04 11.31 9.91
C ALA A 198 6.56 12.45 10.82
N GLY A 199 5.50 13.17 10.44
CA GLY A 199 5.13 14.45 11.04
C GLY A 199 6.08 15.59 10.62
N GLY A 200 5.79 16.80 11.09
CA GLY A 200 6.55 18.02 10.79
C GLY A 200 6.06 18.76 9.55
N SER A 201 4.80 18.59 9.16
CA SER A 201 4.15 19.44 8.15
C SER A 201 3.71 20.76 8.78
N ILE A 202 3.82 21.87 8.06
CA ILE A 202 3.21 23.16 8.46
C ILE A 202 1.70 23.01 8.67
N ARG A 203 1.08 22.03 8.01
CA ARG A 203 -0.36 21.75 8.04
C ARG A 203 -0.71 20.44 8.74
N ASP A 204 0.11 19.98 9.68
CA ASP A 204 -0.19 18.76 10.44
C ASP A 204 -1.55 18.85 11.13
N ASP A 205 -1.95 20.02 11.66
CA ASP A 205 -3.26 20.22 12.28
C ASP A 205 -4.43 19.87 11.35
N HIS A 206 -4.33 20.24 10.07
CA HIS A 206 -5.36 19.92 9.07
C HIS A 206 -5.39 18.43 8.74
N VAL A 207 -4.22 17.78 8.68
CA VAL A 207 -4.11 16.34 8.45
C VAL A 207 -4.69 15.57 9.64
N ILE A 208 -4.35 15.96 10.87
CA ILE A 208 -4.85 15.38 12.12
C ILE A 208 -6.37 15.55 12.21
N ALA A 209 -6.89 16.75 11.94
CA ALA A 209 -8.34 17.00 11.91
C ALA A 209 -9.05 16.14 10.85
N THR A 210 -8.40 15.87 9.72
CA THR A 210 -8.96 14.97 8.70
C THR A 210 -8.98 13.52 9.19
N CYS A 211 -7.95 13.07 9.92
CA CYS A 211 -7.98 11.76 10.57
C CYS A 211 -9.10 11.66 11.61
N ASP A 212 -9.24 12.68 12.46
CA ASP A 212 -10.31 12.74 13.48
C ASP A 212 -11.71 12.68 12.85
N LYS A 213 -11.93 13.39 11.74
CA LYS A 213 -13.19 13.35 10.97
C LYS A 213 -13.59 11.93 10.57
N TYR A 214 -12.62 11.05 10.30
CA TYR A 214 -12.85 9.66 9.87
C TYR A 214 -12.59 8.63 10.99
N GLY A 215 -12.28 9.07 12.22
CA GLY A 215 -11.94 8.17 13.33
C GLY A 215 -10.61 7.41 13.16
N ILE A 216 -9.75 7.86 12.24
CA ILE A 216 -8.45 7.23 11.96
C ILE A 216 -7.47 7.54 13.08
N ALA A 217 -6.83 6.52 13.64
CA ALA A 217 -5.75 6.71 14.59
C ALA A 217 -4.42 6.93 13.85
N MET A 218 -3.73 8.04 14.13
CA MET A 218 -2.44 8.38 13.52
C MET A 218 -1.31 8.32 14.55
N ALA A 219 -0.14 7.87 14.12
CA ALA A 219 1.13 8.02 14.81
C ALA A 219 2.12 8.88 13.99
N CYS A 220 2.75 9.85 14.65
CA CYS A 220 3.83 10.67 14.09
C CYS A 220 5.19 10.16 14.60
N THR A 221 5.97 9.55 13.73
CA THR A 221 7.19 8.82 14.11
C THR A 221 8.39 9.73 14.38
N GLY A 222 8.40 10.95 13.85
CA GLY A 222 9.57 11.84 13.86
C GLY A 222 10.70 11.40 12.93
N ILE A 223 10.47 10.38 12.09
CA ILE A 223 11.50 9.72 11.27
C ILE A 223 11.10 9.78 9.80
N ARG A 224 11.99 10.32 8.96
CA ARG A 224 11.89 10.19 7.49
C ARG A 224 12.64 8.95 7.02
N LEU A 225 12.08 8.29 6.01
CA LEU A 225 12.55 7.00 5.49
C LEU A 225 12.87 7.08 4.00
N PHE A 226 13.51 8.17 3.55
CA PHE A 226 13.89 8.30 2.14
C PHE A 226 14.93 7.25 1.72
N HIS A 227 14.78 6.75 0.49
CA HIS A 227 15.66 5.75 -0.11
C HIS A 227 15.85 6.01 -1.63
N HIS A 228 17.11 6.08 -2.08
CA HIS A 228 17.52 6.46 -3.45
C HIS A 228 18.76 5.70 -3.95
#